data_AF-D5Q8I4-F1
#
_entry.id   AF-D5Q8I4-F1
#
_cell.length_a   1.000
_cell.length_b   1.000
_cell.length_c   1.000
_cell.angle_alpha   90.00
_cell.angle_beta   90.00
_cell.angle_gamma   90.00
#
_symmetry.space_group_name_H-M   'P 1'
#
loop_
_entity.id
_entity.type
_entity.pdbx_description
1 polymer ?
#
loop_
_entity_poly.entity_id
_entity_poly.type
_entity_poly.pdbx_seq_one_letter_code
_entity_poly.pdbx_strand_id
1 'polypeptide(L)'
;MKVNENNIDEELDELSRKVYLESPDFWISISDKIIDKVFDEMLLFFAVKYNYFNIVCFAIENNYLDLNMPSKNKKYTNIMEHLLDTSKQNEDKKIYNYLLNLNKDNNLDERPILDELNYNTSSDTFEKKDIYLPKYLCPSCNSNIFDTGYKVSNDITYKFSSKEAEPIEISNEVSSIRCCNCDELLEDVTLDKLSNLCKIQNCNNCGSNLTKVGIIAKKKMNFDENTEKFKDVSTSYCCGNCDSEINLSQREHFKI
;
A
#
# COMPACT_ATOMS: atom_id res chain seq x y z
N MET A 1 7.10 3.48 -4.23
CA MET A 1 7.33 2.59 -3.06
C MET A 1 7.74 1.27 -3.66
N LYS A 2 9.00 0.80 -3.56
CA LYS A 2 9.42 -0.41 -4.32
C LYS A 2 8.57 -1.61 -3.91
N VAL A 3 7.68 -2.02 -4.81
CA VAL A 3 6.81 -3.18 -4.67
C VAL A 3 7.70 -4.43 -4.66
N ASN A 4 7.51 -5.32 -3.68
CA ASN A 4 8.30 -6.54 -3.54
C ASN A 4 7.78 -7.58 -4.55
N GLU A 5 8.63 -8.09 -5.45
CA GLU A 5 8.25 -9.00 -6.55
C GLU A 5 7.52 -10.25 -6.04
N ASN A 6 7.92 -10.81 -4.89
CA ASN A 6 7.29 -12.00 -4.31
C ASN A 6 5.82 -11.80 -3.91
N ASN A 7 5.39 -10.57 -3.63
CA ASN A 7 3.99 -10.27 -3.26
C ASN A 7 3.09 -10.09 -4.49
N ILE A 8 3.67 -9.90 -5.67
CA ILE A 8 2.91 -9.72 -6.91
C ILE A 8 2.48 -11.06 -7.50
N ASP A 9 3.31 -12.09 -7.40
CA ASP A 9 2.98 -13.41 -7.91
C ASP A 9 1.77 -14.03 -7.20
N GLU A 10 1.69 -13.91 -5.88
CA GLU A 10 0.52 -14.34 -5.10
C GLU A 10 -0.75 -13.58 -5.50
N GLU A 11 -0.67 -12.25 -5.67
CA GLU A 11 -1.83 -11.45 -6.10
C GLU A 11 -2.26 -11.75 -7.55
N LEU A 12 -1.31 -12.06 -8.44
CA LEU A 12 -1.61 -12.49 -9.81
C LEU A 12 -2.33 -13.84 -9.80
N ASP A 13 -1.92 -14.79 -8.97
CA ASP A 13 -2.59 -16.08 -8.82
C ASP A 13 -4.02 -15.91 -8.26
N GLU A 14 -4.20 -15.04 -7.26
CA GLU A 14 -5.52 -14.69 -6.73
C GLU A 14 -6.41 -14.02 -7.79
N LEU A 15 -5.85 -13.11 -8.59
CA LEU A 15 -6.51 -12.48 -9.73
C LEU A 15 -6.97 -13.51 -10.76
N SER A 16 -6.08 -14.44 -11.15
CA SER A 16 -6.39 -15.52 -12.09
C SER A 16 -7.57 -16.36 -11.60
N ARG A 17 -7.54 -16.77 -10.32
CA ARG A 17 -8.64 -17.54 -9.71
C ARG A 17 -9.96 -16.75 -9.71
N LYS A 18 -9.91 -15.44 -9.46
CA LYS A 18 -11.11 -14.61 -9.45
C LYS A 18 -11.70 -14.42 -10.85
N VAL A 19 -10.85 -14.25 -11.86
CA VAL A 19 -11.26 -14.22 -13.28
C VAL A 19 -11.87 -15.57 -13.69
N TYR A 20 -11.30 -16.70 -13.27
CA TYR A 20 -11.87 -18.02 -13.52
C TYR A 20 -13.31 -18.16 -13.02
N LEU A 21 -13.60 -17.64 -11.82
CA LEU A 21 -14.91 -17.74 -11.19
C LEU A 21 -15.94 -16.78 -11.79
N GLU A 22 -15.56 -15.53 -12.04
CA GLU A 22 -16.50 -14.46 -12.41
C GLU A 22 -16.50 -14.13 -13.91
N SER A 23 -15.49 -14.56 -14.66
CA SER A 23 -15.27 -14.20 -16.07
C SER A 23 -14.49 -15.30 -16.81
N PRO A 24 -14.98 -16.56 -16.82
CA PRO A 24 -14.25 -17.73 -17.31
C PRO A 24 -13.83 -17.60 -18.78
N ASP A 25 -14.61 -16.90 -19.60
CA ASP A 25 -14.31 -16.66 -21.02
C ASP A 25 -12.99 -15.91 -21.23
N PHE A 26 -12.55 -15.14 -20.24
CA PHE A 26 -11.29 -14.38 -20.26
C PHE A 26 -10.17 -15.07 -19.50
N TRP A 27 -10.46 -16.13 -18.76
CA TRP A 27 -9.50 -16.73 -17.83
C TRP A 27 -8.27 -17.28 -18.53
N ILE A 28 -8.43 -18.03 -19.63
CA ILE A 28 -7.29 -18.59 -20.37
C ILE A 28 -6.34 -17.47 -20.81
N SER A 29 -6.89 -16.40 -21.39
CA SER A 29 -6.08 -15.26 -21.85
C SER A 29 -5.37 -14.53 -20.70
N ILE A 30 -6.01 -14.42 -19.54
CA ILE A 30 -5.38 -13.83 -18.34
C ILE A 30 -4.32 -14.76 -17.76
N SER A 31 -4.59 -16.06 -17.71
CA SER A 31 -3.65 -17.07 -17.20
C SER A 31 -2.37 -17.10 -18.03
N ASP A 32 -2.48 -17.10 -19.36
CA ASP A 32 -1.32 -17.06 -20.26
C ASP A 32 -0.48 -15.79 -20.02
N LYS A 33 -1.14 -14.63 -19.90
CA LYS A 33 -0.46 -13.35 -19.62
C LYS A 33 0.24 -13.32 -18.28
N ILE A 34 -0.32 -13.95 -17.25
CA ILE A 34 0.30 -14.01 -15.92
C ILE A 34 1.56 -14.88 -15.97
N ILE A 35 1.49 -16.03 -16.65
CA ILE A 35 2.63 -16.93 -16.86
C ILE A 35 3.73 -16.22 -17.64
N ASP A 36 3.37 -15.52 -18.72
CA ASP A 36 4.30 -14.81 -19.60
C ASP A 36 4.72 -13.42 -19.06
N LYS A 37 4.21 -13.00 -17.89
CA LYS A 37 4.43 -11.68 -17.28
C LYS A 37 4.10 -10.51 -18.20
N VAL A 38 3.02 -10.63 -18.97
CA VAL A 38 2.53 -9.61 -19.91
C VAL A 38 1.47 -8.74 -19.23
N PHE A 39 1.86 -7.54 -18.81
CA PHE A 39 0.95 -6.55 -18.21
C PHE A 39 0.34 -5.64 -19.27
N ASP A 40 -0.70 -6.12 -19.96
CA ASP A 40 -1.45 -5.32 -20.94
C ASP A 40 -2.76 -4.74 -20.36
N GLU A 41 -3.43 -3.91 -21.15
CA GLU A 41 -4.69 -3.26 -20.74
C GLU A 41 -5.73 -4.25 -20.18
N MET A 42 -5.82 -5.46 -20.71
CA MET A 42 -6.80 -6.44 -20.25
C MET A 42 -6.46 -6.96 -18.85
N LEU A 43 -5.18 -7.25 -18.59
CA LEU A 43 -4.74 -7.66 -17.25
C LEU A 43 -4.99 -6.53 -16.23
N LEU A 44 -4.61 -5.30 -16.58
CA LEU A 44 -4.85 -4.15 -15.71
C LEU A 44 -6.34 -3.87 -15.52
N PHE A 45 -7.17 -4.02 -16.54
CA PHE A 45 -8.61 -3.88 -16.42
C PHE A 45 -9.17 -4.82 -15.35
N PHE A 46 -8.79 -6.11 -15.36
CA PHE A 46 -9.26 -7.04 -14.33
C PHE A 46 -8.65 -6.77 -12.96
N ALA A 47 -7.40 -6.32 -12.89
CA ALA A 47 -6.78 -5.89 -11.65
C ALA A 47 -7.55 -4.69 -11.03
N VAL A 48 -7.93 -3.70 -11.85
CA VAL A 48 -8.77 -2.57 -11.42
C VAL A 48 -10.18 -3.04 -11.06
N LYS A 49 -10.78 -3.90 -11.88
CA LYS A 49 -12.12 -4.48 -11.65
C LYS A 49 -12.23 -5.16 -10.29
N TYR A 50 -11.18 -5.86 -9.88
CA TYR A 50 -11.18 -6.67 -8.67
C TYR A 50 -10.35 -6.11 -7.51
N ASN A 51 -9.91 -4.86 -7.62
CA ASN A 51 -9.19 -4.12 -6.58
C ASN A 51 -7.83 -4.70 -6.17
N TYR A 52 -7.01 -5.07 -7.16
CA TYR A 52 -5.62 -5.47 -6.95
C TYR A 52 -4.68 -4.29 -7.18
N PHE A 53 -4.66 -3.37 -6.22
CA PHE A 53 -3.86 -2.14 -6.27
C PHE A 53 -2.37 -2.38 -6.53
N ASN A 54 -1.77 -3.40 -5.92
CA ASN A 54 -0.32 -3.61 -6.05
C ASN A 54 0.05 -4.11 -7.45
N ILE A 55 -0.79 -4.93 -8.10
CA ILE A 55 -0.65 -5.31 -9.52
C ILE A 55 -0.66 -4.06 -10.42
N VAL A 56 -1.60 -3.14 -10.18
CA VAL A 56 -1.72 -1.89 -10.96
C VAL A 56 -0.48 -1.01 -10.77
N CYS A 57 -0.04 -0.79 -9.54
CA CYS A 57 1.18 -0.02 -9.26
C CYS A 57 2.42 -0.68 -9.86
N PHE A 58 2.57 -2.00 -9.70
CA PHE A 58 3.70 -2.73 -10.25
C PHE A 58 3.79 -2.60 -11.76
N ALA A 59 2.66 -2.72 -12.47
CA ALA A 59 2.62 -2.57 -13.91
C ALA A 59 3.07 -1.18 -14.39
N ILE A 60 2.59 -0.13 -13.72
CA ILE A 60 2.81 1.27 -14.10
C ILE A 60 4.22 1.72 -13.70
N GLU A 61 4.65 1.46 -12.46
CA GLU A 61 5.97 1.89 -11.96
C GLU A 61 7.13 1.24 -12.73
N ASN A 62 6.91 0.04 -13.30
CA ASN A 62 7.90 -0.65 -14.13
C ASN A 62 7.73 -0.40 -15.64
N ASN A 63 6.83 0.51 -16.03
CA ASN A 63 6.58 0.88 -17.43
C ASN A 63 6.22 -0.30 -18.35
N TYR A 64 5.49 -1.31 -17.84
CA TYR A 64 5.05 -2.42 -18.68
C TYR A 64 3.94 -2.03 -19.67
N LEU A 65 3.24 -0.93 -19.41
CA LEU A 65 2.15 -0.43 -20.24
C LEU A 65 2.17 1.11 -20.27
N ASP A 66 2.14 1.69 -21.48
CA ASP A 66 1.90 3.12 -21.65
C ASP A 66 0.39 3.40 -21.60
N LEU A 67 -0.05 4.10 -20.56
CA LEU A 67 -1.46 4.40 -20.31
C LEU A 67 -2.06 5.38 -21.33
N ASN A 68 -1.22 6.10 -22.08
CA ASN A 68 -1.68 7.02 -23.14
C ASN A 68 -1.98 6.30 -24.46
N MET A 69 -1.64 5.01 -24.58
CA MET A 69 -1.94 4.25 -25.79
C MET A 69 -3.46 4.12 -26.02
N PRO A 70 -3.89 3.99 -27.29
CA PRO A 70 -5.28 3.76 -27.62
C PRO A 70 -5.84 2.53 -26.90
N SER A 71 -7.02 2.66 -26.30
CA SER A 71 -7.70 1.55 -25.65
C SER A 71 -8.17 0.52 -26.68
N LYS A 72 -8.03 -0.77 -26.36
CA LYS A 72 -8.67 -1.87 -27.09
C LYS A 72 -10.19 -1.82 -26.94
N ASN A 73 -10.70 -1.19 -25.87
CA ASN A 73 -12.11 -0.90 -25.70
C ASN A 73 -12.46 0.41 -26.40
N LYS A 74 -13.11 0.29 -27.57
CA LYS A 74 -13.45 1.41 -28.47
C LYS A 74 -14.32 2.51 -27.85
N LYS A 75 -14.85 2.31 -26.63
CA LYS A 75 -15.59 3.35 -25.90
C LYS A 75 -14.68 4.42 -25.29
N TYR A 76 -13.39 4.12 -25.11
CA TYR A 76 -12.43 5.00 -24.45
C TYR A 76 -11.32 5.39 -25.42
N THR A 77 -10.80 6.61 -25.29
CA THR A 77 -9.78 7.14 -26.19
C THR A 77 -8.44 6.46 -25.93
N ASN A 78 -8.10 6.28 -24.65
CA ASN A 78 -6.84 5.69 -24.20
C ASN A 78 -7.08 4.77 -23.00
N ILE A 79 -6.03 4.02 -22.64
CA ILE A 79 -6.06 3.06 -21.54
C ILE A 79 -6.34 3.76 -20.20
N MET A 80 -5.76 4.95 -19.96
CA MET A 80 -5.99 5.73 -18.73
C MET A 80 -7.47 6.00 -18.48
N GLU A 81 -8.19 6.49 -19.50
CA GLU A 81 -9.64 6.77 -19.43
C GLU A 81 -10.44 5.50 -19.10
N HIS A 82 -10.10 4.38 -19.73
CA HIS A 82 -10.75 3.10 -19.48
C HIS A 82 -10.58 2.63 -18.02
N LEU A 83 -9.36 2.72 -17.49
CA LEU A 83 -9.07 2.32 -16.10
C LEU A 83 -9.68 3.28 -15.08
N LEU A 84 -9.72 4.59 -15.36
CA LEU A 84 -10.39 5.59 -14.52
C LEU A 84 -11.90 5.34 -14.44
N ASP A 85 -12.55 5.10 -15.57
CA ASP A 85 -13.98 4.80 -15.57
C ASP A 85 -14.28 3.47 -14.87
N THR A 86 -13.45 2.44 -15.10
CA THR A 86 -13.59 1.14 -14.43
C THR A 86 -13.44 1.30 -12.90
N SER A 87 -12.43 2.02 -12.43
CA SER A 87 -12.23 2.24 -10.98
C SER A 87 -13.37 3.07 -10.36
N LYS A 88 -13.93 4.03 -11.10
CA LYS A 88 -15.10 4.81 -10.68
C LYS A 88 -16.35 3.93 -10.54
N GLN A 89 -16.60 3.04 -11.49
CA GLN A 89 -17.74 2.10 -11.44
C GLN A 89 -17.67 1.13 -10.26
N ASN A 90 -16.46 0.77 -9.82
CA ASN A 90 -16.26 -0.14 -8.68
C ASN A 90 -16.27 0.57 -7.32
N GLU A 91 -16.51 1.89 -7.29
CA GLU A 91 -16.43 2.74 -6.10
C GLU A 91 -15.06 2.67 -5.37
N ASP A 92 -13.99 2.28 -6.08
CA ASP A 92 -12.68 2.11 -5.46
C ASP A 92 -11.92 3.44 -5.40
N LYS A 93 -11.93 4.04 -4.21
CA LYS A 93 -11.27 5.33 -3.97
C LYS A 93 -9.74 5.26 -4.07
N LYS A 94 -9.11 4.10 -3.89
CA LYS A 94 -7.64 3.98 -3.81
C LYS A 94 -7.02 3.96 -5.19
N ILE A 95 -7.47 3.05 -6.05
CA ILE A 95 -7.02 2.93 -7.45
C ILE A 95 -7.44 4.18 -8.23
N TYR A 96 -8.68 4.65 -8.05
CA TYR A 96 -9.16 5.86 -8.74
C TYR A 96 -8.28 7.07 -8.44
N ASN A 97 -8.01 7.35 -7.15
CA ASN A 97 -7.17 8.50 -6.77
C ASN A 97 -5.72 8.35 -7.26
N TYR A 98 -5.18 7.12 -7.27
CA TYR A 98 -3.85 6.86 -7.80
C TYR A 98 -3.77 7.17 -9.30
N LEU A 99 -4.69 6.62 -10.09
CA LEU A 99 -4.76 6.88 -11.53
C LEU A 99 -5.03 8.37 -11.83
N LEU A 100 -5.91 9.01 -11.06
CA LEU A 100 -6.22 10.43 -11.22
C LEU A 100 -5.00 11.30 -10.96
N ASN A 101 -4.19 10.98 -9.94
CA ASN A 101 -2.97 11.73 -9.65
C ASN A 101 -1.91 11.55 -10.73
N LEU A 102 -1.80 10.36 -11.36
CA LEU A 102 -0.94 10.16 -12.52
C LEU A 102 -1.41 10.97 -13.74
N ASN A 103 -2.71 11.21 -13.86
CA ASN A 103 -3.28 11.98 -14.97
C ASN A 103 -3.17 13.50 -14.79
N LYS A 104 -3.01 13.99 -13.54
CA LYS A 104 -2.90 15.43 -13.23
C LYS A 104 -1.65 16.11 -13.80
N ASP A 105 -0.60 15.34 -14.12
CA ASP A 105 0.56 15.89 -14.82
C ASP A 105 0.25 16.26 -16.29
N ASN A 106 -0.93 15.86 -16.83
CA ASN A 106 -1.33 16.12 -18.21
C ASN A 106 -2.52 17.08 -18.38
N ASN A 107 -3.26 17.45 -17.33
CA ASN A 107 -4.36 18.43 -17.44
C ASN A 107 -4.56 19.22 -16.13
N LEU A 108 -4.39 20.55 -16.21
CA LEU A 108 -4.42 21.49 -15.09
C LEU A 108 -5.82 21.90 -14.60
N ASP A 109 -6.90 21.33 -15.11
CA ASP A 109 -8.26 21.76 -14.77
C ASP A 109 -9.19 20.59 -14.53
N GLU A 110 -9.14 20.00 -13.34
CA GLU A 110 -10.34 19.37 -12.75
C GLU A 110 -10.21 19.35 -11.22
N ARG A 111 -11.04 20.18 -10.56
CA ARG A 111 -11.24 20.12 -9.11
C ARG A 111 -11.79 18.74 -8.76
N PRO A 112 -11.31 18.10 -7.68
CA PRO A 112 -11.91 16.85 -7.21
C PRO A 112 -13.38 17.12 -6.85
N ILE A 113 -14.30 16.55 -7.60
CA ILE A 113 -15.74 16.54 -7.30
C ILE A 113 -15.90 15.63 -6.08
N LEU A 114 -15.76 16.20 -4.88
CA LEU A 114 -15.77 15.46 -3.61
C LEU A 114 -16.94 15.84 -2.70
N ASP A 115 -17.84 16.73 -3.13
CA ASP A 115 -18.88 17.27 -2.25
C ASP A 115 -20.29 16.69 -2.43
N GLU A 116 -20.55 15.73 -3.33
CA GLU A 116 -21.94 15.37 -3.66
C GLU A 116 -22.40 13.91 -3.57
N LEU A 117 -21.61 12.97 -3.04
CA LEU A 117 -22.14 11.61 -2.76
C LEU A 117 -22.30 11.36 -1.27
N ASN A 118 -23.43 11.85 -0.78
CA ASN A 118 -24.05 11.46 0.47
C ASN A 118 -24.87 10.17 0.26
N TYR A 119 -24.88 9.34 1.30
CA TYR A 119 -25.86 8.29 1.64
C TYR A 119 -25.61 6.80 1.32
N ASN A 120 -25.61 6.07 2.44
CA ASN A 120 -26.32 4.81 2.70
C ASN A 120 -25.90 3.57 1.91
N THR A 121 -25.01 2.85 2.57
CA THR A 121 -24.86 1.40 2.59
C THR A 121 -26.19 0.67 2.35
N SER A 122 -26.37 0.09 1.18
CA SER A 122 -27.22 -1.09 1.00
C SER A 122 -26.33 -2.33 0.98
N SER A 123 -26.65 -3.22 1.91
CA SER A 123 -26.00 -4.49 2.20
C SER A 123 -25.83 -5.39 0.98
N ASP A 124 -24.58 -5.65 0.62
CA ASP A 124 -24.15 -6.97 0.21
C ASP A 124 -22.99 -7.37 1.13
N THR A 125 -23.13 -8.53 1.76
CA THR A 125 -22.17 -9.14 2.68
C THR A 125 -20.87 -9.47 1.96
N PHE A 126 -20.04 -8.46 1.69
CA PHE A 126 -18.61 -8.63 1.71
C PHE A 126 -18.24 -8.89 3.16
N GLU A 127 -17.69 -10.07 3.44
CA GLU A 127 -16.94 -10.27 4.68
C GLU A 127 -16.05 -9.05 4.87
N LYS A 128 -16.31 -8.28 5.93
CA LYS A 128 -15.43 -7.18 6.31
C LYS A 128 -14.05 -7.82 6.49
N LYS A 129 -13.19 -7.71 5.48
CA LYS A 129 -11.76 -7.89 5.69
C LYS A 129 -11.47 -6.95 6.85
N ASP A 130 -11.01 -7.48 7.98
CA ASP A 130 -10.52 -6.68 9.08
C ASP A 130 -9.28 -5.93 8.58
N ILE A 131 -9.53 -4.83 7.88
CA ILE A 131 -8.50 -3.96 7.34
C ILE A 131 -7.95 -3.23 8.55
N TYR A 132 -6.73 -3.58 8.92
CA TYR A 132 -6.00 -2.84 9.94
C TYR A 132 -5.85 -1.39 9.48
N LEU A 133 -6.48 -0.49 10.24
CA LEU A 133 -6.27 0.94 10.12
C LEU A 133 -5.17 1.33 11.13
N PRO A 134 -4.01 1.81 10.66
CA PRO A 134 -2.97 2.31 11.55
C PRO A 134 -3.48 3.47 12.39
N LYS A 135 -2.93 3.61 13.59
CA LYS A 135 -3.34 4.65 14.53
C LYS A 135 -2.15 5.51 14.94
N TYR A 136 -2.24 6.80 14.63
CA TYR A 136 -1.39 7.83 15.21
C TYR A 136 -2.27 9.01 15.57
N LEU A 137 -2.34 9.31 16.86
CA LEU A 137 -3.19 10.38 17.38
C LEU A 137 -2.42 11.70 17.36
N CYS A 138 -2.98 12.71 16.70
CA CYS A 138 -2.46 14.06 16.77
C CYS A 138 -2.44 14.54 18.23
N PRO A 139 -1.30 14.99 18.79
CA PRO A 139 -1.23 15.47 20.16
C PRO A 139 -2.17 16.65 20.46
N SER A 140 -2.43 17.50 19.46
CA SER A 140 -3.20 18.73 19.64
C SER A 140 -4.71 18.53 19.55
N CYS A 141 -5.20 17.72 18.61
CA CYS A 141 -6.65 17.53 18.38
C CYS A 141 -7.14 16.10 18.59
N ASN A 142 -6.24 15.17 18.95
CA ASN A 142 -6.53 13.76 19.20
C ASN A 142 -7.17 13.00 18.01
N SER A 143 -7.16 13.57 16.80
CA SER A 143 -7.62 12.88 15.59
C SER A 143 -6.60 11.83 15.15
N ASN A 144 -7.07 10.72 14.58
CA ASN A 144 -6.18 9.77 13.93
C ASN A 144 -5.74 10.34 12.57
N ILE A 145 -4.46 10.63 12.41
CA ILE A 145 -3.96 11.24 11.15
C ILE A 145 -4.02 10.30 9.95
N PHE A 146 -4.14 8.98 10.16
CA PHE A 146 -4.34 8.03 9.06
C PHE A 146 -5.80 8.02 8.56
N ASP A 147 -6.70 8.58 9.35
CA ASP A 147 -8.11 8.77 8.99
C ASP A 147 -8.33 10.18 8.43
N THR A 148 -7.83 11.21 9.14
CA THR A 148 -8.00 12.62 8.74
C THR A 148 -6.98 13.14 7.73
N GLY A 149 -5.88 12.40 7.51
CA GLY A 149 -4.73 12.82 6.70
C GLY A 149 -3.68 13.63 7.46
N TYR A 150 -2.51 13.76 6.83
CA TYR A 150 -1.41 14.63 7.24
C TYR A 150 -0.78 15.31 6.01
N LYS A 151 -0.23 16.51 6.20
CA LYS A 151 0.51 17.28 5.18
C LYS A 151 2.00 17.11 5.39
N VAL A 152 2.75 17.08 4.30
CA VAL A 152 4.22 17.04 4.32
C VAL A 152 4.72 18.28 3.60
N SER A 153 5.67 18.98 4.21
CA SER A 153 6.40 20.08 3.58
C SER A 153 7.85 19.66 3.39
N ASN A 154 8.42 20.02 2.25
CA ASN A 154 9.82 19.77 1.94
C ASN A 154 10.55 21.11 1.80
N ASP A 155 11.77 21.16 2.30
CA ASP A 155 12.70 22.25 2.06
C ASP A 155 13.61 21.85 0.89
N ILE A 156 13.45 22.56 -0.22
CA ILE A 156 14.24 22.35 -1.44
C ILE A 156 15.23 23.49 -1.59
N THR A 157 16.52 23.17 -1.66
CA THR A 157 17.59 24.15 -1.84
C THR A 157 18.08 24.14 -3.28
N TYR A 158 18.12 25.31 -3.92
CA TYR A 158 18.65 25.48 -5.28
C TYR A 158 19.97 26.24 -5.27
N LYS A 159 20.88 25.93 -6.20
CA LYS A 159 21.97 26.84 -6.59
C LYS A 159 21.97 27.08 -8.07
N PHE A 160 22.51 28.22 -8.47
CA PHE A 160 22.80 28.47 -9.87
C PHE A 160 23.89 27.53 -10.40
N SER A 161 23.64 26.91 -11.55
CA SER A 161 24.64 26.17 -12.34
C SER A 161 25.14 27.04 -13.49
N SER A 162 26.42 27.41 -13.47
CA SER A 162 27.03 28.12 -14.60
C SER A 162 27.14 27.27 -15.87
N LYS A 163 27.05 25.94 -15.75
CA LYS A 163 27.12 24.99 -16.88
C LYS A 163 25.80 24.88 -17.63
N GLU A 164 24.70 24.81 -16.89
CA GLU A 164 23.34 24.71 -17.42
C GLU A 164 22.70 26.10 -17.62
N ALA A 165 23.32 27.16 -17.09
CA ALA A 165 22.81 28.53 -17.04
C ALA A 165 21.44 28.68 -16.34
N GLU A 166 21.10 27.75 -15.44
CA GLU A 166 19.83 27.69 -14.71
C GLU A 166 20.02 27.25 -13.24
N PRO A 167 19.02 27.47 -12.37
CA PRO A 167 19.01 26.93 -11.01
C PRO A 167 18.89 25.40 -11.04
N ILE A 168 19.79 24.71 -10.34
CA ILE A 168 19.75 23.27 -10.12
C ILE A 168 19.46 22.98 -8.64
N GLU A 169 18.68 21.93 -8.40
CA GLU A 169 18.41 21.42 -7.05
C GLU A 169 19.69 20.85 -6.43
N ILE A 170 19.96 21.20 -5.17
CA ILE A 170 21.10 20.72 -4.39
C ILE A 170 20.63 19.71 -3.34
N SER A 171 19.48 19.96 -2.74
CA SER A 171 18.90 19.12 -1.69
C SER A 171 17.39 19.26 -1.66
N ASN A 172 16.74 18.21 -1.17
CA ASN A 172 15.31 18.13 -0.94
C ASN A 172 15.11 17.30 0.32
N GLU A 173 14.83 17.97 1.42
CA GLU A 173 14.68 17.36 2.73
C GLU A 173 13.24 17.58 3.22
N VAL A 174 12.65 16.57 3.84
CA VAL A 174 11.33 16.73 4.47
C VAL A 174 11.50 17.65 5.68
N SER A 175 10.84 18.80 5.66
CA SER A 175 11.01 19.83 6.68
C SER A 175 9.99 19.75 7.79
N SER A 176 8.74 19.37 7.48
CA SER A 176 7.71 19.22 8.51
C SER A 176 6.55 18.33 8.10
N ILE A 177 5.90 17.75 9.11
CA ILE A 177 4.65 17.01 8.96
C ILE A 177 3.59 17.69 9.83
N ARG A 178 2.41 17.97 9.26
CA ARG A 178 1.28 18.64 9.95
C ARG A 178 0.03 17.80 9.91
N CYS A 179 -0.80 17.92 10.96
CA CYS A 179 -2.11 17.28 10.98
C CYS A 179 -3.07 17.98 10.00
N CYS A 180 -3.80 17.25 9.15
CA CYS A 180 -4.81 17.88 8.28
C CYS A 180 -6.01 18.45 9.04
N ASN A 181 -6.33 17.90 10.22
CA ASN A 181 -7.51 18.30 10.98
C ASN A 181 -7.32 19.64 11.72
N CYS A 182 -6.14 19.89 12.29
CA CYS A 182 -5.87 21.11 13.08
C CYS A 182 -4.66 21.93 12.60
N ASP A 183 -3.97 21.50 11.54
CA ASP A 183 -2.80 22.15 10.93
C ASP A 183 -1.55 22.30 11.83
N GLU A 184 -1.62 21.72 13.03
CA GLU A 184 -0.51 21.70 14.00
C GLU A 184 0.64 20.81 13.54
N LEU A 185 1.85 21.24 13.92
CA LEU A 185 3.10 20.55 13.63
C LEU A 185 3.21 19.27 14.47
N LEU A 186 3.66 18.18 13.84
CA LEU A 186 3.93 16.91 14.49
C LEU A 186 5.45 16.77 14.72
N GLU A 187 5.95 17.34 15.83
CA GLU A 187 7.39 17.47 16.11
C GLU A 187 8.15 16.13 16.15
N ASP A 188 7.53 15.06 16.69
CA ASP A 188 8.18 13.75 16.87
C ASP A 188 7.83 12.72 15.79
N VAL A 189 7.47 13.19 14.59
CA VAL A 189 7.01 12.33 13.49
C VAL A 189 7.89 12.48 12.26
N THR A 190 8.35 11.33 11.76
CA THR A 190 9.01 11.20 10.46
C THR A 190 8.14 10.36 9.52
N LEU A 191 8.33 10.51 8.21
CA LEU A 191 7.65 9.65 7.22
C LEU A 191 7.96 8.17 7.44
N ASP A 192 9.18 7.84 7.83
CA ASP A 192 9.57 6.46 8.14
C ASP A 192 8.78 5.91 9.33
N LYS A 193 8.59 6.72 10.38
CA LYS A 193 7.78 6.31 11.54
C LYS A 193 6.33 6.06 11.15
N LEU A 194 5.75 6.90 10.29
CA LEU A 194 4.39 6.70 9.79
C LEU A 194 4.28 5.46 8.88
N SER A 195 5.24 5.28 7.98
CA SER A 195 5.33 4.10 7.11
C SER A 195 5.45 2.80 7.90
N ASN A 196 6.24 2.81 8.99
CA ASN A 196 6.39 1.66 9.87
C ASN A 196 5.09 1.31 10.61
N LEU A 197 4.31 2.31 11.04
CA LEU A 197 3.00 2.08 11.67
C LEU A 197 2.01 1.38 10.71
N CYS A 198 2.11 1.66 9.41
CA CYS A 198 1.29 1.00 8.38
C CYS A 198 1.61 -0.49 8.22
N LYS A 199 2.82 -0.91 8.56
CA LYS A 199 3.30 -2.29 8.37
C LYS A 199 3.52 -3.03 9.68
N ILE A 200 3.18 -2.43 10.82
CA ILE A 200 3.51 -2.98 12.15
C ILE A 200 2.93 -4.38 12.39
N GLN A 201 1.80 -4.71 11.73
CA GLN A 201 1.21 -6.03 11.79
C GLN A 201 1.92 -7.09 10.93
N ASN A 202 2.80 -6.70 10.03
CA ASN A 202 3.45 -7.62 9.09
C ASN A 202 4.85 -7.99 9.58
N CYS A 203 5.25 -9.25 9.41
CA CYS A 203 6.60 -9.67 9.71
C CYS A 203 7.62 -8.88 8.88
N ASN A 204 8.65 -8.32 9.52
CA ASN A 204 9.68 -7.57 8.80
C ASN A 204 10.49 -8.43 7.83
N ASN A 205 10.57 -9.74 8.07
CA ASN A 205 11.36 -10.65 7.24
C ASN A 205 10.55 -11.21 6.06
N CYS A 206 9.37 -11.79 6.32
CA CYS A 206 8.59 -12.46 5.27
C CYS A 206 7.33 -11.70 4.81
N GLY A 207 7.00 -10.55 5.42
CA GLY A 207 5.82 -9.76 5.07
C GLY A 207 4.47 -10.33 5.51
N SER A 208 4.42 -11.57 6.01
CA SER A 208 3.17 -12.20 6.47
C SER A 208 2.52 -11.45 7.62
N ASN A 209 1.19 -11.37 7.63
CA ASN A 209 0.45 -10.71 8.71
C ASN A 209 0.50 -11.55 10.00
N LEU A 210 1.12 -11.01 11.04
CA LEU A 210 1.36 -11.63 12.34
C LEU A 210 0.07 -11.95 13.11
N THR A 211 -1.04 -11.25 12.85
CA THR A 211 -2.35 -11.59 13.46
C THR A 211 -2.95 -12.86 12.87
N LYS A 212 -2.56 -13.21 11.64
CA LYS A 212 -3.02 -14.42 10.94
C LYS A 212 -2.09 -15.60 11.16
N VAL A 213 -0.78 -15.39 10.98
CA VAL A 213 0.22 -16.47 11.12
C VAL A 213 0.60 -16.74 12.58
N GLY A 214 0.24 -15.83 13.49
CA GLY A 214 0.55 -15.92 14.91
C GLY A 214 1.97 -15.47 15.25
N ILE A 215 2.20 -15.25 16.55
CA ILE A 215 3.50 -14.93 17.13
C ILE A 215 3.87 -16.05 18.12
N ILE A 216 5.01 -16.67 17.93
CA ILE A 216 5.49 -17.80 18.73
C ILE A 216 6.48 -17.30 19.78
N ALA A 217 6.23 -17.59 21.05
CA ALA A 217 7.19 -17.35 22.12
C ALA A 217 8.17 -18.53 22.23
N LYS A 218 9.47 -18.26 22.11
CA LYS A 218 10.55 -19.23 22.26
C LYS A 218 11.33 -18.98 23.53
N LYS A 219 11.28 -19.95 24.43
CA LYS A 219 12.01 -19.91 25.70
C LYS A 219 13.32 -20.67 25.59
N LYS A 220 14.43 -20.00 25.89
CA LYS A 220 15.71 -20.64 26.11
C LYS A 220 15.79 -21.08 27.57
N MET A 221 15.93 -22.38 27.79
CA MET A 221 16.07 -22.99 29.11
C MET A 221 17.50 -23.46 29.32
N ASN A 222 18.04 -23.27 30.51
CA ASN A 222 19.26 -23.93 30.97
C ASN A 222 18.90 -24.93 32.06
N PHE A 223 19.44 -26.15 31.97
CA PHE A 223 19.32 -27.12 33.05
C PHE A 223 20.31 -26.78 34.16
N ASP A 224 19.83 -26.64 35.40
CA ASP A 224 20.68 -26.46 36.57
C ASP A 224 20.83 -27.80 37.29
N GLU A 225 22.03 -28.39 37.16
CA GLU A 225 22.39 -29.68 37.75
C GLU A 225 22.29 -29.69 39.28
N ASN A 226 22.44 -28.56 39.97
CA ASN A 226 22.36 -28.51 41.44
C ASN A 226 20.93 -28.56 41.96
N THR A 227 19.96 -28.13 41.14
CA THR A 227 18.54 -28.07 41.53
C THR A 227 17.68 -29.05 40.75
N GLU A 228 18.29 -29.81 39.82
CA GLU A 228 17.66 -30.74 38.88
C GLU A 228 16.46 -30.13 38.13
N LYS A 229 16.54 -28.83 37.82
CA LYS A 229 15.44 -28.07 37.23
C LYS A 229 15.91 -27.23 36.05
N PHE A 230 15.01 -27.04 35.08
CA PHE A 230 15.20 -26.07 34.02
C PHE A 230 14.90 -24.66 34.51
N LYS A 231 15.83 -23.74 34.26
CA LYS A 231 15.70 -22.30 34.52
C LYS A 231 15.50 -21.55 33.22
N ASP A 232 14.52 -20.65 33.21
CA ASP A 232 14.29 -19.70 32.13
C ASP A 232 15.52 -18.76 32.00
N VAL A 233 16.10 -18.68 30.79
CA VAL A 233 17.25 -17.80 30.49
C VAL A 233 16.79 -16.56 29.73
N SER A 234 16.01 -16.77 28.67
CA SER A 234 15.47 -15.68 27.84
C SER A 234 14.24 -16.14 27.08
N THR A 235 13.37 -15.19 26.72
CA THR A 235 12.24 -15.41 25.83
C THR A 235 12.41 -14.52 24.60
N SER A 236 12.32 -15.09 23.40
CA SER A 236 12.21 -14.35 22.14
C SER A 236 10.83 -14.58 21.53
N TYR A 237 10.37 -13.62 20.73
CA TYR A 237 9.10 -13.71 20.02
C TYR A 237 9.36 -13.74 18.52
N CYS A 238 8.82 -14.74 17.84
CA CYS A 238 9.11 -15.04 16.44
C CYS A 238 7.83 -15.07 15.60
N CYS A 239 7.96 -14.73 14.31
CA CYS A 239 6.90 -14.89 13.32
C CYS A 239 6.49 -16.37 13.20
N GLY A 240 5.19 -16.67 13.26
CA GLY A 240 4.69 -18.04 13.12
C GLY A 240 4.92 -18.69 11.75
N ASN A 241 5.21 -17.88 10.71
CA ASN A 241 5.48 -18.39 9.36
C ASN A 241 6.97 -18.66 9.10
N CYS A 242 7.83 -17.67 9.32
CA CYS A 242 9.26 -17.74 8.95
C CYS A 242 10.22 -17.82 10.15
N ASP A 243 9.68 -17.90 11.36
CA ASP A 243 10.43 -18.09 12.61
C ASP A 243 11.44 -16.97 12.96
N SER A 244 11.38 -15.86 12.24
CA SER A 244 12.24 -14.70 12.44
C SER A 244 11.77 -13.86 13.63
N GLU A 245 12.71 -13.35 14.42
CA GLU A 245 12.43 -12.55 15.61
C GLU A 245 11.76 -11.22 15.24
N ILE A 246 10.68 -10.88 15.94
CA ILE A 246 9.98 -9.60 15.73
C ILE A 246 10.68 -8.48 16.50
N ASN A 247 10.62 -7.26 15.94
CA ASN A 247 11.31 -6.11 16.53
C ASN A 247 10.57 -5.56 17.78
N LEU A 248 11.22 -4.64 18.50
CA LEU A 248 10.67 -4.05 19.73
C LEU A 248 9.34 -3.31 19.49
N SER A 249 9.23 -2.52 18.43
CA SER A 249 8.01 -1.77 18.13
C SER A 249 6.81 -2.68 17.86
N GLN A 250 7.03 -3.83 17.24
CA GLN A 250 6.00 -4.85 17.04
C GLN A 250 5.58 -5.48 18.36
N ARG A 251 6.52 -5.78 19.25
CA ARG A 251 6.22 -6.30 20.60
C ARG A 251 5.36 -5.33 21.40
N GLU A 252 5.72 -4.05 21.39
CA GLU A 252 4.95 -2.98 22.04
C GLU A 252 3.53 -2.88 21.47
N HIS A 253 3.37 -2.97 20.14
CA HIS A 253 2.06 -2.95 19.49
C HIS A 253 1.18 -4.13 19.89
N PHE A 254 1.75 -5.34 19.93
CA PHE A 254 1.03 -6.56 20.30
C PHE A 254 0.93 -6.79 21.81
N LYS A 255 1.56 -5.94 22.63
CA LYS A 255 1.59 -6.02 24.10
C LYS A 255 2.17 -7.34 24.61
N ILE A 256 3.31 -7.76 24.06
CA ILE A 256 4.04 -9.00 24.39
C ILE A 256 5.48 -8.76 24.82
#